data_AF-A0A6N2DBY1-F1
#
_entry.id   AF-A0A6N2DBY1-F1
#
_cell.length_a   1.000
_cell.length_b   1.000
_cell.length_c   1.000
_cell.angle_alpha   90.00
_cell.angle_beta   90.00
_cell.angle_gamma   90.00
#
_symmetry.space_group_name_H-M   'P 1'
#
loop_
_entity.id
_entity.type
_entity.pdbx_description
1 polymer ?
#
loop_
_entity_poly.entity_id
_entity_poly.type
_entity_poly.pdbx_seq_one_letter_code
_entity_poly.pdbx_strand_id
1 'polypeptide(L)'
;MEAVYALNETRVATTSGPGIVDIYRHAQQAGAIYHTPRPAVGDLVFFHNTFDRNGDGRNNDWYTHIGIVEDVDEAGTVSFLSYMNGEVQRHVLNLESPSVGREGSRVLNSELRAAASGDPDFTQRLAGELFAGFGSLLGDREEVVVIDNWQPGSTVNLQAAR
;
A
#
# COMPACT_ATOMS: atom_id res chain seq x y z
N MET A 1 2.14 -16.65 -3.66
CA MET A 1 2.00 -15.55 -2.69
C MET A 1 2.36 -15.97 -1.26
N GLU A 2 1.88 -17.13 -0.77
CA GLU A 2 2.27 -17.70 0.54
C GLU A 2 3.79 -17.89 0.76
N ALA A 3 4.53 -18.27 -0.29
CA ALA A 3 5.95 -18.65 -0.15
C ALA A 3 6.89 -17.50 0.22
N VAL A 4 6.61 -16.26 -0.22
CA VAL A 4 7.49 -15.11 0.07
C VAL A 4 7.30 -14.61 1.49
N TYR A 5 6.06 -14.59 1.99
CA TYR A 5 5.75 -14.20 3.36
C TYR A 5 6.14 -15.27 4.40
N ALA A 6 6.07 -16.56 4.03
CA ALA A 6 6.51 -17.66 4.89
C ALA A 6 8.02 -17.64 5.18
N LEU A 7 8.85 -17.12 4.26
CA LEU A 7 10.30 -16.96 4.45
C LEU A 7 10.66 -15.92 5.53
N ASN A 8 9.72 -15.04 5.89
CA ASN A 8 9.87 -14.01 6.92
C ASN A 8 8.96 -14.27 8.14
N GLU A 9 8.54 -15.52 8.37
CA GLU A 9 7.62 -15.92 9.46
C GLU A 9 6.25 -15.20 9.46
N THR A 10 5.94 -14.47 8.40
CA THR A 10 4.71 -13.69 8.26
C THR A 10 3.59 -14.64 7.82
N ARG A 11 2.76 -15.08 8.78
CA ARG A 11 1.57 -15.88 8.49
C ARG A 11 0.34 -14.99 8.39
N VAL A 12 -0.10 -14.73 7.16
CA VAL A 12 -1.38 -14.08 6.92
C VAL A 12 -2.38 -15.14 6.45
N ALA A 13 -3.07 -15.78 7.40
CA ALA A 13 -4.00 -16.88 7.13
C ALA A 13 -5.47 -16.41 7.24
N THR A 14 -6.20 -16.42 6.13
CA THR A 14 -7.67 -16.52 6.10
C THR A 14 -8.12 -17.35 4.90
N THR A 15 -9.28 -18.00 5.01
CA THR A 15 -9.82 -19.00 4.06
C THR A 15 -10.21 -18.42 2.69
N SER A 16 -10.18 -17.08 2.53
CA SER A 16 -10.48 -16.34 1.30
C SER A 16 -9.32 -15.46 0.81
N GLY A 17 -8.12 -15.62 1.41
CA GLY A 17 -7.03 -14.65 1.28
C GLY A 17 -7.25 -13.44 2.21
N PRO A 18 -6.18 -12.87 2.78
CA PRO A 18 -6.30 -11.78 3.74
C PRO A 18 -6.77 -10.48 3.09
N GLY A 19 -7.72 -9.80 3.71
CA GLY A 19 -8.14 -8.48 3.28
C GLY A 19 -7.10 -7.41 3.62
N ILE A 20 -7.22 -6.22 3.02
CA ILE A 20 -6.31 -5.08 3.29
C ILE A 20 -6.28 -4.75 4.79
N VAL A 21 -7.43 -4.81 5.46
CA VAL A 21 -7.54 -4.58 6.91
C VAL A 21 -6.73 -5.60 7.71
N ASP A 22 -6.69 -6.86 7.27
CA ASP A 22 -5.93 -7.92 7.96
C ASP A 22 -4.43 -7.71 7.78
N ILE A 23 -3.99 -7.31 6.59
CA ILE A 23 -2.59 -6.95 6.32
C ILE A 23 -2.17 -5.76 7.20
N TYR A 24 -3.00 -4.72 7.28
CA TYR A 24 -2.72 -3.57 8.13
C TYR A 24 -2.64 -3.96 9.61
N ARG A 25 -3.61 -4.74 10.12
CA ARG A 25 -3.60 -5.21 11.51
C ARG A 25 -2.36 -6.05 11.81
N HIS A 26 -1.95 -6.91 10.88
CA HIS A 26 -0.74 -7.69 11.02
C HIS A 26 0.50 -6.80 11.16
N ALA A 27 0.67 -5.83 10.25
CA ALA A 27 1.75 -4.84 10.33
C ALA A 27 1.69 -4.04 11.65
N GLN A 28 0.49 -3.65 12.09
CA GLN A 28 0.29 -2.91 13.33
C GLN A 28 0.69 -3.73 14.56
N GLN A 29 0.28 -5.01 14.63
CA GLN A 29 0.64 -5.91 15.72
C GLN A 29 2.15 -6.18 15.78
N ALA A 30 2.82 -6.17 14.62
CA ALA A 30 4.26 -6.26 14.52
C ALA A 30 5.01 -4.96 14.85
N GLY A 31 4.29 -3.85 15.12
CA GLY A 31 4.90 -2.53 15.35
C GLY A 31 5.51 -1.89 14.09
N ALA A 32 5.10 -2.35 12.91
CA ALA A 32 5.69 -1.99 11.62
C ALA A 32 4.93 -0.86 10.88
N ILE A 33 3.89 -0.28 11.50
CA ILE A 33 3.16 0.86 10.92
C ILE A 33 3.84 2.17 11.31
N TYR A 34 4.08 3.04 10.33
CA TYR A 34 4.74 4.31 10.55
C TYR A 34 4.28 5.40 9.56
N HIS A 35 4.57 6.65 9.91
CA HIS A 35 4.17 7.84 9.14
C HIS A 35 5.37 8.78 9.00
N THR A 36 6.00 8.76 7.83
CA THR A 36 7.16 9.61 7.48
C THR A 36 7.04 10.03 6.03
N PRO A 37 7.52 11.23 5.62
CA PRO A 37 7.53 11.63 4.23
C PRO A 37 8.37 10.74 3.31
N ARG A 38 9.32 9.96 3.87
CA ARG A 38 10.29 9.16 3.13
C ARG A 38 10.27 7.70 3.61
N PRO A 39 9.39 6.84 3.06
CA PRO A 39 9.38 5.41 3.35
C PRO A 39 10.55 4.68 2.69
N ALA A 40 10.76 3.41 3.03
CA ALA A 40 11.68 2.54 2.29
C ALA A 40 11.02 2.00 1.02
N VAL A 41 11.84 1.71 -0.01
CA VAL A 41 11.39 0.98 -1.20
C VAL A 41 10.98 -0.44 -0.79
N GLY A 42 9.85 -0.92 -1.32
CA GLY A 42 9.27 -2.22 -0.98
C GLY A 42 8.26 -2.19 0.17
N ASP A 43 8.17 -1.08 0.92
CA ASP A 43 7.17 -0.95 1.97
C ASP A 43 5.76 -0.80 1.41
N LEU A 44 4.78 -1.21 2.20
CA LEU A 44 3.37 -1.04 1.85
C LEU A 44 2.92 0.38 2.15
N VAL A 45 2.03 0.91 1.32
CA VAL A 45 1.33 2.17 1.58
C VAL A 45 -0.17 1.90 1.64
N PHE A 46 -0.82 2.40 2.69
CA PHE A 46 -2.25 2.20 2.92
C PHE A 46 -3.02 3.50 2.71
N PHE A 47 -4.26 3.38 2.22
CA PHE A 47 -5.16 4.52 2.04
C PHE A 47 -6.55 4.25 2.59
N HIS A 48 -7.21 5.33 3.00
CA HIS A 48 -8.61 5.37 3.43
C HIS A 48 -9.49 5.92 2.30
N ASN A 49 -10.79 5.63 2.36
CA ASN A 49 -11.83 6.33 1.61
C ASN A 49 -11.62 6.45 0.08
N THR A 50 -10.83 5.56 -0.54
CA THR A 50 -10.59 5.55 -2.01
C THR A 50 -11.83 5.16 -2.81
N PHE A 51 -12.79 4.50 -2.16
CA PHE A 51 -14.15 4.31 -2.62
C PHE A 51 -15.07 4.18 -1.40
N ASP A 52 -16.37 4.44 -1.60
CA ASP A 52 -17.40 4.21 -0.59
C ASP A 52 -17.68 2.70 -0.52
N ARG A 53 -17.08 2.03 0.46
CA ARG A 53 -17.14 0.57 0.60
C ARG A 53 -18.46 0.14 1.26
N ASN A 54 -18.99 0.94 2.17
CA ASN A 54 -20.18 0.61 2.94
C ASN A 54 -21.49 1.21 2.35
N GLY A 55 -21.38 2.13 1.40
CA GLY A 55 -22.49 2.72 0.66
C GLY A 55 -23.23 3.83 1.41
N ASP A 56 -22.65 4.41 2.47
CA ASP A 56 -23.29 5.43 3.30
C ASP A 56 -22.97 6.87 2.87
N GLY A 57 -22.12 7.04 1.84
CA GLY A 57 -21.71 8.33 1.30
C GLY A 57 -20.80 9.15 2.21
N ARG A 58 -20.20 8.54 3.25
CA ARG A 58 -19.32 9.22 4.21
C ARG A 58 -17.86 8.80 4.02
N ASN A 59 -16.95 9.64 4.48
CA ASN A 59 -15.52 9.33 4.51
C ASN A 59 -15.15 8.58 5.81
N ASN A 60 -15.71 7.39 6.00
CA ASN A 60 -15.52 6.54 7.17
C ASN A 60 -15.07 5.10 6.83
N ASP A 61 -14.59 4.88 5.61
CA ASP A 61 -14.08 3.60 5.16
C ASP A 61 -12.58 3.49 5.36
N TRP A 62 -12.20 2.76 6.41
CA TRP A 62 -10.81 2.52 6.75
C TRP A 62 -10.19 1.40 5.91
N TYR A 63 -8.95 1.64 5.51
CA TYR A 63 -8.06 0.76 4.75
C TYR A 63 -8.73 0.17 3.49
N THR A 64 -9.11 1.04 2.56
CA THR A 64 -9.80 0.69 1.31
C THR A 64 -8.85 0.42 0.15
N HIS A 65 -7.59 0.86 0.24
CA HIS A 65 -6.60 0.63 -0.81
C HIS A 65 -5.21 0.42 -0.24
N ILE A 66 -4.39 -0.27 -1.02
CA ILE A 66 -3.01 -0.61 -0.68
C ILE A 66 -2.13 -0.59 -1.93
N GLY A 67 -0.89 -0.15 -1.78
CA GLY A 67 0.15 -0.26 -2.80
C GLY A 67 1.49 -0.66 -2.22
N ILE A 68 2.48 -0.84 -3.08
CA ILE A 68 3.88 -1.07 -2.73
C ILE A 68 4.74 0.10 -3.21
N VAL A 69 5.59 0.63 -2.34
CA VAL A 69 6.54 1.70 -2.67
C VAL A 69 7.56 1.15 -3.66
N GLU A 70 7.70 1.83 -4.78
CA GLU A 70 8.62 1.49 -5.86
C GLU A 70 9.86 2.39 -5.85
N ASP A 71 9.70 3.67 -5.49
CA ASP A 71 10.78 4.67 -5.48
C ASP A 71 10.43 5.86 -4.57
N VAL A 72 11.45 6.58 -4.10
CA VAL A 72 11.30 7.84 -3.36
C VAL A 72 12.32 8.85 -3.88
N ASP A 73 11.85 9.93 -4.49
CA ASP A 73 12.74 10.92 -5.09
C ASP A 73 13.40 11.88 -4.07
N GLU A 74 14.35 12.68 -4.55
CA GLU A 74 15.07 13.66 -3.73
C GLU A 74 14.15 14.70 -3.08
N ALA A 75 12.96 14.95 -3.63
CA ALA A 75 11.97 15.88 -3.07
C ALA A 75 10.96 15.17 -2.15
N GLY A 76 11.13 13.88 -1.87
CA GLY A 76 10.23 13.10 -1.02
C GLY A 76 8.93 12.71 -1.70
N THR A 77 8.85 12.78 -3.03
CA THR A 77 7.71 12.21 -3.76
C THR A 77 7.91 10.70 -3.88
N VAL A 78 6.95 9.97 -3.33
CA VAL A 78 6.92 8.51 -3.33
C VAL A 78 6.19 8.04 -4.58
N SER A 79 6.83 7.19 -5.39
CA SER A 79 6.16 6.43 -6.44
C SER A 79 5.76 5.07 -5.88
N PHE A 80 4.53 4.63 -6.16
CA PHE A 80 4.05 3.33 -5.71
C PHE A 80 3.21 2.64 -6.79
N LEU A 81 3.23 1.31 -6.76
CA LEU A 81 2.41 0.47 -7.63
C LEU A 81 1.20 -0.05 -6.85
N SER A 82 0.03 -0.04 -7.48
CA SER A 82 -1.17 -0.61 -6.89
C SER A 82 -2.10 -1.21 -7.95
N TYR A 83 -2.96 -2.14 -7.54
CA TYR A 83 -3.98 -2.70 -8.43
C TYR A 83 -5.28 -1.89 -8.29
N MET A 84 -5.65 -1.15 -9.32
CA MET A 84 -6.83 -0.28 -9.33
C MET A 84 -7.47 -0.34 -10.72
N ASN A 85 -8.81 -0.32 -10.78
CA ASN A 85 -9.57 -0.32 -12.04
C ASN A 85 -9.23 -1.48 -13.00
N GLY A 86 -8.83 -2.64 -12.48
CA GLY A 86 -8.59 -3.84 -13.27
C GLY A 86 -7.14 -4.05 -13.71
N GLU A 87 -6.22 -3.13 -13.40
CA GLU A 87 -4.82 -3.19 -13.83
C GLU A 87 -3.86 -2.71 -12.74
N VAL A 88 -2.57 -3.00 -12.90
CA VAL A 88 -1.51 -2.45 -12.05
C VAL A 88 -1.12 -1.08 -12.60
N GLN A 89 -1.20 -0.06 -11.74
CA GLN A 89 -0.92 1.32 -12.09
C GLN A 89 0.17 1.89 -11.18
N ARG A 90 0.97 2.80 -11.73
CA ARG A 90 1.90 3.63 -10.96
C ARG A 90 1.21 4.92 -10.54
N HIS A 91 1.37 5.27 -9.28
CA HIS A 91 0.85 6.48 -8.66
C HIS A 91 1.94 7.22 -7.91
N VAL A 92 1.66 8.47 -7.55
CA VAL A 92 2.56 9.31 -6.76
C VAL A 92 1.89 9.85 -5.51
N LEU A 93 2.67 10.01 -4.45
CA LEU A 93 2.28 10.52 -3.15
C LEU A 93 3.36 11.49 -2.66
N ASN A 94 2.97 12.69 -2.24
CA ASN A 94 3.87 13.64 -1.59
C ASN A 94 3.22 14.16 -0.31
N LEU A 95 3.77 13.75 0.82
CA LEU A 95 3.24 14.07 2.15
C LEU A 95 3.65 15.47 2.64
N GLU A 96 4.59 16.15 1.97
CA GLU A 96 4.90 17.55 2.25
C GLU A 96 3.85 18.49 1.64
N SER A 97 3.10 18.01 0.63
CA SER A 97 2.04 18.77 -0.05
C SER A 97 0.77 17.93 -0.24
N PRO A 98 0.14 17.41 0.83
CA PRO A 98 -0.84 16.31 0.75
C PRO A 98 -2.13 16.66 -0.02
N SER A 99 -2.56 17.91 0.01
CA SER A 99 -3.74 18.43 -0.71
C SER A 99 -3.41 19.04 -2.08
N VAL A 100 -2.19 18.87 -2.58
CA VAL A 100 -1.79 19.39 -3.90
C VAL A 100 -1.68 18.23 -4.88
N GLY A 101 -2.55 18.21 -5.89
CA GLY A 101 -2.52 17.18 -6.93
C GLY A 101 -1.37 17.40 -7.92
N ARG A 102 -1.19 18.64 -8.37
CA ARG A 102 -0.17 19.03 -9.35
C ARG A 102 0.44 20.39 -9.01
N GLU A 103 1.73 20.53 -9.29
CA GLU A 103 2.45 21.81 -9.30
C GLU A 103 3.09 21.99 -10.69
N GLY A 104 2.53 22.89 -11.48
CA GLY A 104 2.90 23.01 -12.90
C GLY A 104 2.64 21.70 -13.66
N SER A 105 3.69 21.13 -14.27
CA SER A 105 3.61 19.83 -14.96
C SER A 105 3.81 18.63 -14.04
N ARG A 106 4.33 18.84 -12.83
CA ARG A 106 4.64 17.77 -11.87
C ARG A 106 3.38 17.32 -11.16
N VAL A 107 3.14 16.01 -11.11
CA VAL A 107 2.12 15.41 -10.24
C VAL A 107 2.75 15.20 -8.87
N LEU A 108 2.12 15.73 -7.82
CA LEU A 108 2.56 15.54 -6.44
C LEU A 108 1.73 14.45 -5.74
N ASN A 109 0.42 14.41 -6.02
CA ASN A 109 -0.47 13.38 -5.50
C ASN A 109 -1.43 12.88 -6.60
N SER A 110 -1.44 11.57 -6.83
CA SER A 110 -2.41 10.94 -7.73
C SER A 110 -3.82 11.02 -7.16
N GLU A 111 -4.82 11.13 -8.03
CA GLU A 111 -6.22 10.92 -7.64
C GLU A 111 -6.47 9.41 -7.44
N LEU A 112 -6.81 8.99 -6.23
CA LEU A 112 -7.11 7.59 -5.90
C LEU A 112 -8.61 7.33 -5.68
N ARG A 113 -9.41 8.39 -5.66
CA ARG A 113 -10.87 8.33 -5.60
C ARG A 113 -11.45 9.08 -6.79
N ALA A 114 -12.33 8.42 -7.52
CA ALA A 114 -13.09 9.04 -8.61
C ALA A 114 -14.15 10.01 -8.05
N ALA A 115 -14.46 11.06 -8.81
CA ALA A 115 -15.59 11.94 -8.50
C ALA A 115 -16.91 11.18 -8.60
N ALA A 116 -17.77 11.32 -7.60
CA ALA A 116 -19.15 10.85 -7.68
C ALA A 116 -20.15 12.02 -7.73
N SER A 117 -21.28 11.82 -8.40
CA SER A 117 -22.39 12.77 -8.36
C SER A 117 -22.96 12.82 -6.93
N GLY A 118 -22.88 13.98 -6.29
CA GLY A 118 -23.29 14.17 -4.91
C GLY A 118 -22.15 14.19 -3.88
N ASP A 119 -20.90 13.99 -4.31
CA ASP A 119 -19.74 14.23 -3.44
C ASP A 119 -19.75 15.70 -2.94
N PRO A 120 -19.60 15.95 -1.63
CA PRO A 120 -19.39 17.30 -1.11
C PRO A 120 -18.16 17.99 -1.72
N ASP A 121 -18.16 19.31 -1.78
CA ASP A 121 -17.07 20.13 -2.37
C ASP A 121 -15.68 19.86 -1.76
N PHE A 122 -15.63 19.38 -0.52
CA PHE A 122 -14.41 19.08 0.24
C PHE A 122 -14.08 17.58 0.29
N THR A 123 -14.66 16.78 -0.61
CA THR A 123 -14.35 15.34 -0.67
C THR A 123 -12.89 15.15 -1.04
N GLN A 124 -12.15 14.53 -0.13
CA GLN A 124 -10.75 14.17 -0.32
C GLN A 124 -10.61 13.11 -1.40
N ARG A 125 -9.61 13.28 -2.27
CA ARG A 125 -9.42 12.40 -3.44
C ARG A 125 -7.96 12.13 -3.76
N LEU A 126 -7.07 12.97 -3.27
CA LEU A 126 -5.65 12.89 -3.56
C LEU A 126 -4.98 11.87 -2.65
N ALA A 127 -3.96 11.19 -3.15
CA ALA A 127 -3.19 10.18 -2.41
C ALA A 127 -2.74 10.70 -1.03
N GLY A 128 -2.24 11.94 -0.96
CA GLY A 128 -1.79 12.58 0.27
C GLY A 128 -2.91 12.85 1.27
N GLU A 129 -4.13 13.13 0.82
CA GLU A 129 -5.29 13.34 1.68
C GLU A 129 -5.84 12.02 2.23
N LEU A 130 -5.70 10.95 1.44
CA LEU A 130 -6.24 9.64 1.72
C LEU A 130 -5.24 8.73 2.46
N PHE A 131 -4.02 9.19 2.70
CA PHE A 131 -2.94 8.41 3.30
C PHE A 131 -3.26 7.92 4.71
N ALA A 132 -3.04 6.63 4.97
CA ALA A 132 -3.31 5.97 6.24
C ALA A 132 -2.05 5.52 7.00
N GLY A 133 -0.89 5.50 6.34
CA GLY A 133 0.36 5.00 6.90
C GLY A 133 1.13 4.13 5.93
N PHE A 134 2.42 3.94 6.24
CA PHE A 134 3.25 2.92 5.62
C PHE A 134 3.35 1.68 6.52
N GLY A 135 3.73 0.54 5.95
CA GLY A 135 3.97 -0.71 6.67
C GLY A 135 5.26 -1.39 6.21
N SER A 136 6.24 -1.50 7.10
CA SER A 136 7.50 -2.21 6.83
C SER A 136 7.37 -3.70 7.14
N LEU A 137 6.68 -4.43 6.27
CA LEU A 137 6.52 -5.88 6.43
C LEU A 137 7.77 -6.68 6.05
N LEU A 138 8.77 -6.05 5.42
CA LEU A 138 10.03 -6.68 5.05
C LEU A 138 11.15 -6.47 6.08
N GLY A 139 10.95 -5.59 7.07
CA GLY A 139 11.95 -5.18 8.06
C GLY A 139 13.07 -4.32 7.47
N ASP A 140 14.23 -4.27 8.12
CA ASP A 140 15.39 -3.43 7.74
C ASP A 140 16.17 -3.91 6.49
N ARG A 141 15.52 -4.62 5.55
CA ARG A 141 16.20 -5.19 4.39
C ARG A 141 16.25 -4.19 3.23
N GLU A 142 17.44 -3.70 2.93
CA GLU A 142 17.70 -2.76 1.82
C GLU A 142 17.47 -3.37 0.42
N GLU A 143 17.49 -4.71 0.29
CA GLU A 143 17.25 -5.39 -0.98
C GLU A 143 16.67 -6.80 -0.75
N VAL A 144 15.60 -7.14 -1.49
CA VAL A 144 15.10 -8.52 -1.60
C VAL A 144 15.44 -9.02 -2.99
N VAL A 145 16.54 -9.76 -3.12
CA VAL A 145 16.84 -10.49 -4.35
C VAL A 145 15.96 -11.74 -4.38
N VAL A 146 14.84 -11.67 -5.10
CA VAL A 146 14.04 -12.86 -5.41
C VAL A 146 14.72 -13.59 -6.56
N ILE A 147 15.60 -14.55 -6.24
CA ILE A 147 16.06 -15.55 -7.22
C ILE A 147 14.89 -16.51 -7.42
N ASP A 148 14.00 -16.17 -8.33
CA ASP A 148 12.85 -17.02 -8.60
C ASP A 148 13.26 -18.23 -9.45
N ASN A 149 13.76 -19.27 -8.78
CA ASN A 149 13.89 -20.62 -9.34
C ASN A 149 12.56 -21.41 -9.23
N TRP A 150 11.43 -20.74 -9.01
CA TRP A 150 10.13 -21.40 -8.92
C TRP A 150 9.78 -22.06 -10.25
N GLN A 151 9.55 -23.35 -10.17
CA GLN A 151 8.95 -24.14 -11.23
C GLN A 151 7.58 -24.62 -10.78
N PRO A 152 6.56 -24.63 -11.67
CA PRO A 152 5.25 -25.19 -11.36
C PRO A 152 5.39 -26.62 -10.83
N GLY A 153 4.84 -26.90 -9.64
CA GLY A 153 4.88 -28.23 -9.01
C GLY A 153 6.00 -28.43 -7.98
N SER A 154 6.82 -27.41 -7.69
CA SER A 154 7.79 -27.48 -6.59
C SER A 154 7.10 -27.40 -5.22
N THR A 155 7.29 -28.43 -4.37
CA THR A 155 6.90 -28.40 -2.95
C THR A 155 8.04 -27.80 -2.13
N VAL A 156 7.77 -26.69 -1.44
CA VAL A 156 8.72 -26.07 -0.50
C VAL A 156 8.84 -26.97 0.73
N ASN A 157 9.99 -27.63 0.90
CA ASN A 157 10.29 -28.41 2.10
C ASN A 157 10.74 -27.44 3.20
N LEU A 158 9.84 -27.13 4.14
CA LEU A 158 10.16 -26.40 5.36
C LEU A 158 10.80 -27.37 6.36
N GLN A 159 12.12 -27.52 6.31
CA GLN A 159 12.86 -28.06 7.47
C GLN A 159 13.27 -26.89 8.37
N ALA A 160 12.72 -26.89 9.58
CA ALA A 160 13.07 -25.94 10.63
C ALA A 160 14.54 -26.12 11.03
N ALA A 161 15.34 -25.06 10.86
CA ALA A 161 16.65 -24.97 11.49
C ALA A 161 16.44 -24.73 13.00
N ARG A 162 17.07 -25.59 13.82
CA ARG A 162 17.18 -25.45 15.27
C ARG A 162 18.24 -24.42 15.65
#